data_AF-A0A935KT65-F1
#
_entry.id   AF-A0A935KT65-F1
#
_cell.length_a   1.000
_cell.length_b   1.000
_cell.length_c   1.000
_cell.angle_alpha   90.00
_cell.angle_beta   90.00
_cell.angle_gamma   90.00
#
_symmetry.space_group_name_H-M   'P 1'
#
loop_
_entity.id
_entity.type
_entity.pdbx_description
1 polymer ?
#
loop_
_entity_poly.entity_id
_entity_poly.type
_entity_poly.pdbx_seq_one_letter_code
_entity_poly.pdbx_strand_id
1 'polypeptide(L)'
;MIYNKDWHPGVVGIVAARLVEKYNLPSIVLTEVNGYAKGSARSINSFNIYDALKQCNDSLRQFGGHFHAAGLELEVDKIEEFKKQFNDIASKGLTDEQLEPVIDVDAEIKISELDDRMIKILNYFEPYGPGNMSPVFVTKDLQIVGEVRKG
;
A
#
# COMPACT_ATOMS: atom_id res chain seq x y z
N MET A 1 -9.22 3.25 -8.05
CA MET A 1 -10.09 2.05 -8.02
C MET A 1 -10.07 1.36 -9.38
N ILE A 2 -10.06 0.03 -9.41
CA ILE A 2 -10.13 -0.81 -10.61
C ILE A 2 -11.26 -1.83 -10.46
N TYR A 3 -12.00 -2.08 -11.55
CA TYR A 3 -13.01 -3.15 -11.63
C TYR A 3 -12.75 -3.99 -12.87
N ASN A 4 -12.79 -5.32 -12.71
CA ASN A 4 -12.78 -6.25 -13.82
C ASN A 4 -13.64 -7.48 -13.47
N LYS A 5 -14.69 -7.72 -14.25
CA LYS A 5 -15.66 -8.80 -14.03
C LYS A 5 -15.09 -10.22 -14.16
N ASP A 6 -13.97 -10.37 -14.88
CA ASP A 6 -13.39 -11.68 -15.22
C ASP A 6 -12.24 -12.09 -14.27
N TRP A 7 -11.99 -11.29 -13.22
CA TRP A 7 -10.92 -11.56 -12.26
C TRP A 7 -11.35 -12.55 -11.18
N HIS A 8 -10.41 -13.42 -10.76
CA HIS A 8 -10.71 -14.35 -9.69
C HIS A 8 -10.85 -13.60 -8.35
N PRO A 9 -11.93 -13.83 -7.56
CA PRO A 9 -12.16 -13.12 -6.29
C PRO A 9 -11.01 -13.29 -5.29
N GLY A 10 -10.32 -14.42 -5.31
CA GLY A 10 -9.14 -14.66 -4.46
C GLY A 10 -7.91 -13.80 -4.79
N VAL A 11 -7.87 -13.15 -5.96
CA VAL A 11 -6.69 -12.39 -6.44
C VAL A 11 -6.82 -10.88 -6.16
N VAL A 12 -8.05 -10.36 -6.04
CA VAL A 12 -8.30 -8.90 -5.91
C VAL A 12 -7.57 -8.27 -4.72
N GLY A 13 -7.44 -8.99 -3.59
CA GLY A 13 -6.71 -8.50 -2.41
C GLY A 13 -5.21 -8.36 -2.63
N ILE A 14 -4.59 -9.31 -3.33
CA ILE A 14 -3.15 -9.28 -3.65
C ILE A 14 -2.87 -8.15 -4.65
N VAL A 15 -3.74 -7.99 -5.66
CA VAL A 15 -3.62 -6.90 -6.62
C VAL A 15 -3.78 -5.55 -5.92
N ALA A 16 -4.75 -5.39 -5.03
CA ALA A 16 -4.92 -4.16 -4.26
C ALA A 16 -3.67 -3.82 -3.44
N ALA A 17 -3.05 -4.81 -2.77
CA ALA A 17 -1.83 -4.60 -1.99
C ALA A 17 -0.66 -4.14 -2.89
N ARG A 18 -0.44 -4.79 -4.03
CA ARG A 18 0.61 -4.40 -4.99
C ARG A 18 0.39 -3.01 -5.58
N LEU A 19 -0.86 -2.58 -5.74
CA LEU A 19 -1.16 -1.22 -6.19
C LEU A 19 -0.80 -0.19 -5.12
N VAL A 20 -1.10 -0.48 -3.84
CA VAL A 20 -0.66 0.37 -2.72
C VAL A 20 0.87 0.45 -2.67
N GLU A 21 1.57 -0.68 -2.74
CA GLU A 21 3.04 -0.71 -2.71
C GLU A 21 3.66 0.07 -3.87
N LYS A 22 3.11 -0.09 -5.08
CA LYS A 22 3.68 0.52 -6.29
C LYS A 22 3.39 2.00 -6.42
N TYR A 23 2.20 2.43 -6.03
CA TYR A 23 1.73 3.79 -6.27
C TYR A 23 1.65 4.65 -5.02
N ASN A 24 1.82 4.06 -3.83
CA ASN A 24 1.63 4.72 -2.55
C ASN A 24 0.25 5.43 -2.44
N LEU A 25 -0.80 4.78 -2.94
CA LEU A 25 -2.17 5.30 -2.94
C LEU A 25 -3.17 4.26 -2.42
N PRO A 26 -4.20 4.67 -1.66
CA PRO A 26 -5.28 3.76 -1.28
C PRO A 26 -5.94 3.17 -2.53
N SER A 27 -6.07 1.85 -2.54
CA SER A 27 -6.45 1.10 -3.72
C SER A 27 -7.60 0.16 -3.43
N ILE A 28 -8.60 0.21 -4.31
CA ILE A 28 -9.76 -0.69 -4.29
C ILE A 28 -9.76 -1.46 -5.60
N VAL A 29 -9.87 -2.79 -5.48
CA VAL A 29 -9.98 -3.71 -6.61
C VAL A 29 -11.24 -4.53 -6.46
N LEU A 30 -12.09 -4.49 -7.48
CA LEU A 30 -13.39 -5.15 -7.54
C LEU A 30 -13.42 -6.18 -8.66
N THR A 31 -14.21 -7.23 -8.46
CA THR A 31 -14.62 -8.17 -9.50
C THR A 31 -16.10 -8.50 -9.35
N GLU A 32 -16.67 -9.23 -10.31
CA GLU A 32 -18.08 -9.61 -10.27
C GLU A 32 -18.25 -10.99 -9.64
N VAL A 33 -19.13 -11.09 -8.65
CA VAL A 33 -19.50 -12.33 -7.98
C VAL A 33 -21.00 -12.35 -7.79
N ASN A 34 -21.68 -13.32 -8.40
CA ASN A 34 -23.13 -13.50 -8.30
C ASN A 34 -23.95 -12.24 -8.66
N GLY A 35 -23.50 -11.48 -9.67
CA GLY A 35 -24.16 -10.24 -10.11
C GLY A 35 -23.85 -9.00 -9.27
N TYR A 36 -22.96 -9.11 -8.28
CA TYR A 36 -22.51 -7.99 -7.44
C TYR A 36 -21.03 -7.71 -7.66
N ALA A 37 -20.63 -6.46 -7.51
CA ALA A 37 -19.23 -6.10 -7.45
C ALA A 37 -18.70 -6.38 -6.05
N LYS A 38 -17.75 -7.29 -5.92
CA LYS A 38 -17.10 -7.66 -4.66
C LYS A 38 -15.60 -7.49 -4.75
N GLY A 39 -14.99 -7.01 -3.69
CA GLY A 39 -13.54 -6.81 -3.74
C GLY A 39 -12.87 -6.46 -2.43
N SER A 40 -11.65 -5.98 -2.57
CA SER A 40 -10.77 -5.63 -1.46
C SER A 40 -10.26 -4.21 -1.62
N ALA A 41 -10.26 -3.50 -0.50
CA ALA A 41 -9.63 -2.22 -0.31
C ALA A 41 -8.35 -2.38 0.54
N ARG A 42 -7.30 -1.65 0.16
CA ARG A 42 -6.01 -1.57 0.85
C ARG A 42 -5.59 -0.11 0.93
N SER A 43 -4.92 0.25 2.03
CA SER A 43 -4.57 1.63 2.32
C SER A 43 -3.09 1.81 2.66
N ILE A 44 -2.63 3.05 2.48
CA ILE A 44 -1.37 3.54 3.04
C ILE A 44 -1.54 3.95 4.51
N ASN A 45 -0.44 4.16 5.22
CA ASN A 45 -0.47 4.49 6.65
C ASN A 45 -1.15 5.83 6.98
N SER A 46 -1.16 6.76 6.03
CA SER A 46 -1.77 8.09 6.15
C SER A 46 -3.27 8.12 5.87
N PHE A 47 -3.91 7.00 5.51
CA PHE A 47 -5.32 7.00 5.09
C PHE A 47 -6.12 5.88 5.76
N ASN A 48 -7.16 6.24 6.52
CA ASN A 48 -8.08 5.27 7.10
C ASN A 48 -9.12 4.82 6.06
N ILE A 49 -8.92 3.64 5.48
CA ILE A 49 -9.85 3.15 4.44
C ILE A 49 -11.22 2.78 4.99
N TYR A 50 -11.30 2.36 6.25
CA TYR A 50 -12.57 2.01 6.87
C TYR A 50 -13.47 3.24 7.03
N ASP A 51 -12.90 4.35 7.51
CA ASP A 51 -13.66 5.61 7.66
C ASP A 51 -14.04 6.22 6.31
N ALA A 52 -13.20 6.04 5.29
CA ALA A 52 -13.53 6.45 3.93
C ALA A 52 -14.71 5.64 3.36
N LEU A 53 -14.71 4.31 3.53
CA LEU A 53 -15.83 3.46 3.11
C LEU A 53 -17.12 3.76 3.87
N LYS A 54 -17.03 4.10 5.16
CA LYS A 54 -18.17 4.50 5.97
C LYS A 54 -18.85 5.77 5.43
N GLN A 55 -18.10 6.68 4.83
CA GLN A 55 -18.64 7.87 4.16
C GLN A 55 -19.30 7.55 2.80
N CYS A 56 -19.02 6.38 2.22
CA CYS A 56 -19.63 5.87 0.98
C CYS A 56 -20.76 4.87 1.22
N ASN A 57 -21.31 4.81 2.45
CA ASN A 57 -22.25 3.76 2.86
C ASN A 57 -23.48 3.64 1.94
N ASP A 58 -23.95 4.72 1.32
CA ASP A 58 -25.14 4.72 0.45
C ASP A 58 -24.92 3.97 -0.88
N SER A 59 -23.66 3.91 -1.34
CA SER A 59 -23.29 3.18 -2.55
C SER A 59 -22.94 1.71 -2.26
N LEU A 60 -22.69 1.37 -0.99
CA LEU A 60 -22.24 0.05 -0.56
C LEU A 60 -23.41 -0.79 -0.06
N ARG A 61 -23.42 -2.07 -0.43
CA ARG A 61 -24.35 -3.04 0.15
C ARG A 61 -23.81 -3.60 1.45
N GLN A 62 -22.51 -3.90 1.48
CA GLN A 62 -21.81 -4.41 2.65
C GLN A 62 -20.35 -3.95 2.61
N PHE A 63 -19.80 -3.60 3.76
CA PHE A 63 -18.35 -3.45 3.92
C PHE A 63 -17.92 -3.81 5.35
N GLY A 64 -16.64 -4.12 5.52
CA GLY A 64 -16.07 -4.41 6.83
C GLY A 64 -14.55 -4.50 6.77
N GLY A 65 -13.88 -4.21 7.88
CA GLY A 65 -12.43 -4.23 7.95
C GLY A 65 -11.86 -3.33 9.04
N HIS A 66 -10.66 -2.84 8.80
CA HIS A 66 -9.86 -2.03 9.71
C HIS A 66 -9.16 -0.90 8.94
N PHE A 67 -8.35 -0.12 9.66
CA PHE A 67 -7.66 1.06 9.16
C PHE A 67 -6.97 0.87 7.79
N HIS A 68 -6.27 -0.24 7.58
CA HIS A 68 -5.47 -0.49 6.36
C HIS A 68 -6.15 -1.39 5.31
N ALA A 69 -7.25 -2.03 5.65
CA ALA A 69 -7.79 -3.13 4.86
C ALA A 69 -9.28 -3.32 5.09
N ALA A 70 -10.05 -3.43 4.00
CA ALA A 70 -11.47 -3.73 4.09
C ALA A 70 -11.94 -4.60 2.91
N GLY A 71 -12.98 -5.39 3.15
CA GLY A 71 -13.78 -6.03 2.11
C GLY A 71 -15.05 -5.22 1.87
N LEU A 72 -15.52 -5.21 0.62
CA LEU A 72 -16.70 -4.46 0.21
C LEU A 72 -17.48 -5.18 -0.89
N GLU A 73 -18.78 -4.93 -0.90
CA GLU A 73 -19.75 -5.40 -1.90
C GLU A 73 -20.71 -4.25 -2.26
N LEU A 74 -21.00 -4.10 -3.55
CA LEU A 74 -21.94 -3.11 -4.09
C LEU A 74 -22.61 -3.62 -5.38
N GLU A 75 -23.69 -2.96 -5.77
CA GLU A 75 -24.34 -3.20 -7.06
C GLU A 75 -23.40 -2.79 -8.22
N VAL A 76 -23.44 -3.51 -9.33
CA VAL A 76 -22.55 -3.27 -10.49
C VAL A 76 -22.82 -1.90 -11.13
N ASP A 77 -24.06 -1.42 -11.10
CA ASP A 77 -24.46 -0.11 -11.62
C ASP A 77 -23.99 1.06 -10.74
N LYS A 78 -23.72 0.82 -9.45
CA LYS A 78 -23.21 1.82 -8.49
C LYS A 78 -21.69 2.00 -8.54
N ILE A 79 -20.97 1.22 -9.33
CA ILE A 79 -19.49 1.24 -9.37
C ILE A 79 -18.96 2.65 -9.70
N GLU A 80 -19.49 3.32 -10.72
CA GLU A 80 -18.98 4.64 -11.12
C GLU A 80 -19.34 5.73 -10.11
N GLU A 81 -20.51 5.66 -9.48
CA GLU A 81 -20.88 6.56 -8.39
C GLU A 81 -19.94 6.40 -7.19
N PHE A 82 -19.75 5.15 -6.75
CA PHE A 82 -18.85 4.82 -5.65
C PHE A 82 -17.40 5.27 -5.95
N LYS A 83 -16.93 5.04 -7.17
CA LYS A 83 -15.60 5.47 -7.63
C LYS A 83 -15.39 6.97 -7.43
N LYS A 84 -16.38 7.76 -7.84
CA LYS A 84 -16.33 9.22 -7.73
C LYS A 84 -16.30 9.65 -6.26
N GLN A 85 -17.24 9.15 -5.46
CA GLN A 85 -17.31 9.48 -4.04
C GLN A 85 -16.01 9.12 -3.30
N PHE A 86 -15.49 7.91 -3.53
CA PHE A 86 -14.25 7.46 -2.89
C PHE A 86 -13.05 8.31 -3.30
N ASN A 87 -12.92 8.64 -4.59
CA ASN A 87 -11.83 9.51 -5.07
C ASN A 87 -11.93 10.93 -4.49
N ASP A 88 -13.14 11.48 -4.33
CA ASP A 88 -13.36 12.79 -3.72
C ASP A 88 -12.98 12.79 -2.22
N ILE A 89 -13.22 11.68 -1.51
CA ILE A 89 -12.79 11.53 -0.11
C ILE A 89 -11.27 11.36 -0.03
N ALA A 90 -10.69 10.52 -0.89
CA ALA A 90 -9.25 10.27 -0.91
C ALA A 90 -8.45 11.53 -1.23
N SER A 91 -8.89 12.30 -2.24
CA SER A 91 -8.23 13.56 -2.63
C SER A 91 -8.31 14.66 -1.57
N LYS A 92 -9.33 14.65 -0.71
CA LYS A 92 -9.43 15.59 0.43
C LYS A 92 -8.66 15.11 1.66
N GLY A 93 -8.52 13.80 1.82
CA GLY A 93 -7.87 13.16 2.97
C GLY A 93 -6.37 12.97 2.80
N LEU A 94 -5.81 13.20 1.61
CA LEU A 94 -4.40 13.03 1.30
C LEU A 94 -3.79 14.36 0.84
N THR A 95 -2.61 14.66 1.34
CA THR A 95 -1.77 15.76 0.83
C THR A 95 -0.80 15.25 -0.23
N ASP A 96 -0.32 16.13 -1.10
CA ASP A 96 0.66 15.77 -2.15
C ASP A 96 1.92 15.12 -1.57
N GLU A 97 2.38 15.59 -0.40
CA GLU A 97 3.52 15.01 0.33
C GLU A 97 3.29 13.54 0.73
N GLN A 98 2.05 13.16 1.01
CA GLN A 98 1.70 11.77 1.37
C GLN A 98 1.60 10.84 0.15
N LEU A 99 1.62 11.39 -1.06
CA LEU A 99 1.66 10.61 -2.30
C LEU A 99 3.10 10.22 -2.67
N GLU A 100 4.11 10.90 -2.12
CA GLU A 100 5.51 10.56 -2.37
C GLU A 100 5.91 9.29 -1.60
N PRO A 101 6.51 8.30 -2.27
CA PRO A 101 7.07 7.14 -1.59
C PRO A 101 8.17 7.58 -0.62
N VAL A 102 7.99 7.29 0.67
CA VAL A 102 8.98 7.54 1.71
C VAL A 102 9.77 6.26 1.95
N ILE A 103 11.08 6.39 2.12
CA ILE A 103 11.94 5.33 2.65
C ILE A 103 12.24 5.70 4.10
N ASP A 104 11.69 4.91 5.02
CA ASP A 104 12.05 5.02 6.44
C ASP A 104 13.49 4.51 6.61
N VAL A 105 14.36 5.39 7.14
CA VAL A 105 15.77 5.11 7.38
C VAL A 105 16.05 5.18 8.87
N ASP A 106 16.71 4.16 9.40
CA ASP A 106 17.05 4.08 10.83
C ASP A 106 18.26 4.97 11.17
N ALA A 107 19.23 5.06 10.25
CA ALA A 107 20.36 5.95 10.40
C ALA A 107 21.00 6.34 9.05
N GLU A 108 21.54 7.56 9.02
CA GLU A 108 22.50 7.96 8.01
C GLU A 108 23.91 7.53 8.45
N ILE A 109 24.60 6.76 7.60
CA ILE A 109 25.94 6.25 7.86
C ILE A 109 26.89 6.63 6.73
N LYS A 110 28.18 6.62 6.98
CA LYS A 110 29.20 6.75 5.94
C LYS A 110 29.42 5.41 5.27
N ILE A 111 29.66 5.42 3.96
CA ILE A 111 30.02 4.20 3.23
C ILE A 111 31.25 3.48 3.83
N SER A 112 32.17 4.22 4.45
CA SER A 112 33.36 3.68 5.13
C SER A 112 33.06 2.88 6.39
N GLU A 113 31.86 3.02 6.96
CA GLU A 113 31.42 2.28 8.16
C GLU A 113 30.83 0.90 7.80
N LEU A 114 30.50 0.68 6.52
CA LEU A 114 30.05 -0.60 6.00
C LEU A 114 31.25 -1.55 5.83
N ASP A 115 31.66 -2.18 6.93
CA ASP A 115 32.71 -3.19 6.95
C ASP A 115 32.20 -4.57 7.45
N ASP A 116 33.06 -5.59 7.37
CA ASP A 116 32.76 -6.95 7.85
C ASP A 116 32.39 -7.00 9.33
N ARG A 117 32.87 -6.05 10.13
CA ARG A 117 32.56 -5.98 11.56
C ARG A 117 31.12 -5.50 11.76
N MET A 118 30.71 -4.45 11.05
CA MET A 118 29.33 -3.96 11.08
C MET A 118 28.37 -5.06 10.63
N ILE A 119 28.66 -5.77 9.53
CA ILE A 119 27.82 -6.88 9.05
C ILE A 119 27.69 -7.98 10.11
N LYS A 120 28.79 -8.36 10.77
CA LYS A 120 28.74 -9.34 11.86
C LYS A 120 27.87 -8.88 13.02
N ILE A 121 27.96 -7.60 13.40
CA ILE A 121 27.13 -7.03 14.46
C ILE A 121 25.65 -7.12 14.08
N LEU A 122 25.29 -6.76 12.85
CA LEU A 122 23.91 -6.85 12.36
C LEU A 122 23.37 -8.28 12.44
N ASN A 123 24.16 -9.28 12.04
CA ASN A 123 23.75 -10.68 12.12
C ASN A 123 23.44 -11.15 13.55
N TYR A 124 23.98 -10.52 14.60
CA TYR A 124 23.62 -10.84 15.99
C TYR A 124 22.23 -10.32 16.39
N PHE A 125 21.64 -9.40 15.64
CA PHE A 125 20.27 -8.90 15.87
C PHE A 125 19.20 -9.75 15.18
N GLU A 126 19.60 -10.81 14.46
CA GLU A 126 18.67 -11.80 13.94
C GLU A 126 17.98 -12.60 15.07
N PRO A 127 16.75 -13.10 14.85
CA PRO A 127 16.00 -13.07 13.60
C PRO A 127 15.30 -11.73 13.36
N TYR A 128 15.31 -11.30 12.09
CA TYR A 128 14.51 -10.17 11.64
C TYR A 128 13.08 -10.60 11.27
N GLY A 129 12.13 -9.69 11.46
CA GLY A 129 10.72 -9.91 11.15
C GLY A 129 9.82 -8.86 11.80
N PRO A 130 8.49 -9.09 11.81
CA PRO A 130 7.55 -8.19 12.47
C PRO A 130 7.93 -7.95 13.94
N GLY A 131 8.17 -6.68 14.30
CA GLY A 131 8.63 -6.27 15.64
C GLY A 131 10.16 -6.18 15.80
N ASN A 132 10.94 -6.63 14.82
CA ASN A 132 12.40 -6.48 14.74
C ASN A 132 12.80 -6.44 13.26
N MET A 133 12.44 -5.37 12.55
CA MET A 133 12.75 -5.25 11.12
C MET A 133 14.26 -5.08 10.92
N SER A 134 14.79 -5.59 9.81
CA SER A 134 16.18 -5.32 9.44
C SER A 134 16.40 -3.81 9.32
N PRO A 135 17.51 -3.27 9.85
CA PRO A 135 17.74 -1.84 9.81
C PRO A 135 18.01 -1.38 8.38
N VAL A 136 17.45 -0.22 8.03
CA VAL A 136 17.62 0.47 6.75
C VAL A 136 18.55 1.65 6.95
N PHE A 137 19.72 1.60 6.32
CA PHE A 137 20.69 2.69 6.37
C PHE A 137 20.72 3.48 5.07
N VAL A 138 21.00 4.78 5.17
CA VAL A 138 21.22 5.65 4.00
C VAL A 138 22.62 6.24 4.04
N THR A 139 23.22 6.42 2.86
CA THR A 139 24.44 7.18 2.70
C THR A 139 24.23 8.14 1.53
N LYS A 140 24.66 9.39 1.68
CA LYS A 140 24.44 10.47 0.72
C LYS A 140 25.76 10.91 0.10
N ASP A 141 25.67 11.76 -0.93
CA ASP A 141 26.83 12.41 -1.56
C ASP A 141 27.87 11.44 -2.13
N LEU A 142 27.41 10.28 -2.62
CA LEU A 142 28.27 9.32 -3.30
C LEU A 142 28.35 9.58 -4.79
N GLN A 143 29.55 9.36 -5.33
CA GLN A 143 29.78 9.28 -6.76
C GLN A 143 29.72 7.82 -7.22
N ILE A 144 28.85 7.53 -8.17
CA ILE A 144 28.78 6.20 -8.79
C ILE A 144 30.02 6.03 -9.68
N VAL A 145 30.82 5.00 -9.38
CA VAL A 145 31.97 4.60 -10.20
C VAL A 145 31.66 3.25 -10.86
N GLY A 146 31.41 3.27 -12.18
CA GLY A 146 31.10 2.08 -12.97
C GLY A 146 29.63 1.93 -13.37
N GLU A 147 29.29 0.80 -13.99
CA GLU A 147 27.93 0.51 -14.45
C GLU A 147 27.04 -0.03 -13.31
N VAL A 148 25.84 0.53 -13.17
CA VAL A 148 24.83 0.06 -12.22
C VAL A 148 24.34 -1.32 -12.67
N ARG A 149 24.71 -2.37 -11.92
CA ARG A 149 24.05 -3.68 -12.05
C ARG A 149 22.72 -3.61 -11.32
N LYS A 150 21.60 -3.66 -12.07
CA LYS A 150 20.29 -3.88 -11.46
C LYS A 150 20.27 -5.32 -10.94
N GLY A 151 20.19 -5.47 -9.62
CA GLY A 151 19.87 -6.73 -8.94
C GLY A 151 18.41 -7.11 -9.15
#